data_AF-A0A970THC5-F1
#
_entry.id   AF-A0A970THC5-F1
#
_cell.length_a   1.000
_cell.length_b   1.000
_cell.length_c   1.000
_cell.angle_alpha   90.00
_cell.angle_beta   90.00
_cell.angle_gamma   90.00
#
_symmetry.space_group_name_H-M   'P 1'
#
loop_
_entity.id
_entity.type
_entity.pdbx_description
1 polymer ?
#
loop_
_entity_poly.entity_id
_entity_poly.type
_entity_poly.pdbx_seq_one_letter_code
_entity_poly.pdbx_strand_id
1 'polypeptide(L)'
;MSKKYAVRNIRLCTKDCLCLYVCPTGASNTENSVIDVTTCIGCGDCADACPSGAISMVPFEYPEQQSKTEEVVSAMNALLRSKSQQESIAAGLPGKLAKALEKSNRIMAEDIIREAGYMLPQSNNTRKFLQSLLDKDQTEDFPKEAVKKLLTNLKNMEHKSSVETNNDFNIYKEENKVDNNKYAGTKTEKNLMEAFSGESQARNKYTYFAHIAQKEGYEQLAEIFLSTARNEQEHARLWFEELGNLGDTTQNLVHAAEGENYEWTDMYVRFAKDAEEEGFTALAAKFRRVADIEKSHEERYLKLLNNVEMQQVFEKGEQTMWECRVCGHLVIGNKAPGVCPVCKYPQAYFEVRKENY
;
A
#
# COMPACT_ATOMS: atom_id res chain seq x y z
N MET A 1 -12.65 25.33 -9.68
CA MET A 1 -12.00 24.15 -10.30
C MET A 1 -11.89 23.08 -9.24
N SER A 2 -12.15 21.80 -9.56
CA SER A 2 -11.93 20.71 -8.61
C SER A 2 -10.47 20.70 -8.15
N LYS A 3 -10.23 20.37 -6.88
CA LYS A 3 -8.88 20.15 -6.38
C LYS A 3 -8.24 19.05 -7.23
N LYS A 4 -7.02 19.26 -7.72
CA LYS A 4 -6.27 18.29 -8.54
C LYS A 4 -4.99 17.86 -7.85
N TYR A 5 -4.46 16.71 -8.24
CA TYR A 5 -3.13 16.24 -7.88
C TYR A 5 -2.44 15.65 -9.10
N ALA A 6 -1.10 15.59 -9.05
CA ALA A 6 -0.31 15.04 -10.13
C ALA A 6 -0.13 13.53 -9.95
N VAL A 7 -0.20 12.77 -11.04
CA VAL A 7 0.08 11.33 -11.09
C VAL A 7 1.09 11.06 -12.19
N ARG A 8 2.06 10.18 -11.92
CA ARG A 8 3.11 9.80 -12.88
C ARG A 8 2.85 8.40 -13.45
N ASN A 9 2.81 8.29 -14.77
CA ASN A 9 2.87 7.02 -15.49
C ASN A 9 4.34 6.60 -15.66
N ILE A 10 4.79 5.66 -14.83
CA ILE A 10 6.18 5.19 -14.81
C ILE A 10 6.61 4.60 -16.17
N ARG A 11 5.68 4.03 -16.96
CA ARG A 11 6.00 3.47 -18.29
C ARG A 11 6.35 4.53 -19.32
N LEU A 12 5.88 5.76 -19.15
CA LEU A 12 6.17 6.90 -20.02
C LEU A 12 7.32 7.76 -19.48
N CYS A 13 7.77 7.51 -18.25
CA CYS A 13 8.79 8.33 -17.59
C CYS A 13 10.17 8.04 -18.19
N THR A 14 10.79 9.08 -18.75
CA THR A 14 12.16 9.06 -19.31
C THR A 14 13.26 9.29 -18.28
N LYS A 15 12.89 9.53 -17.01
CA LYS A 15 13.80 9.78 -15.88
C LYS A 15 14.70 11.03 -16.04
N ASP A 16 14.23 12.03 -16.78
CA ASP A 16 14.93 13.32 -16.91
C ASP A 16 14.90 14.15 -15.61
N CYS A 17 14.07 13.77 -14.64
CA CYS A 17 14.02 14.35 -13.30
C CYS A 17 13.64 15.84 -13.19
N LEU A 18 13.28 16.52 -14.29
CA LEU A 18 12.82 17.93 -14.29
C LEU A 18 11.68 18.18 -13.30
N CYS A 19 10.72 17.27 -13.25
CA CYS A 19 9.58 17.31 -12.33
C CYS A 19 9.95 17.40 -10.84
N LEU A 20 11.17 17.01 -10.45
CA LEU A 20 11.71 17.18 -9.09
C LEU A 20 12.05 18.63 -8.81
N TYR A 21 12.77 19.26 -9.74
CA TYR A 21 13.28 20.62 -9.59
C TYR A 21 12.18 21.67 -9.60
N VAL A 22 11.10 21.41 -10.34
CA VAL A 22 9.96 22.34 -10.43
C VAL A 22 8.90 22.09 -9.37
N CYS A 23 8.99 21.01 -8.57
CA CYS A 23 7.96 20.70 -7.58
C CYS A 23 8.18 21.52 -6.30
N PRO A 24 7.31 22.50 -5.98
CA PRO A 24 7.53 23.39 -4.85
C PRO A 24 7.39 22.71 -3.47
N THR A 25 6.73 21.55 -3.42
CA THR A 25 6.48 20.82 -2.17
C THR A 25 7.30 19.54 -2.03
N GLY A 26 8.08 19.17 -3.05
CA GLY A 26 8.81 17.90 -3.09
C GLY A 26 7.92 16.66 -3.29
N ALA A 27 6.66 16.83 -3.69
CA ALA A 27 5.73 15.72 -3.92
C ALA A 27 6.20 14.73 -5.00
N SER A 28 7.07 15.15 -5.93
CA SER A 28 7.46 14.35 -7.10
C SER A 28 8.67 13.41 -6.90
N ASN A 29 9.04 13.11 -5.65
CA ASN A 29 10.30 12.49 -5.20
C ASN A 29 10.84 11.26 -6.00
N THR A 30 12.11 10.92 -5.75
CA THR A 30 12.89 9.93 -6.51
C THR A 30 12.83 8.50 -6.00
N GLU A 31 12.47 8.27 -4.73
CA GLU A 31 12.72 6.98 -4.09
C GLU A 31 11.84 5.85 -4.61
N ASN A 32 10.65 6.17 -5.10
CA ASN A 32 9.69 5.19 -5.62
C ASN A 32 9.08 5.60 -6.97
N SER A 33 9.51 6.72 -7.55
CA SER A 33 8.94 7.28 -8.79
C SER A 33 7.43 7.58 -8.72
N VAL A 34 6.82 7.58 -7.53
CA VAL A 34 5.41 7.90 -7.31
C VAL A 34 5.29 9.34 -6.81
N ILE A 35 4.31 10.08 -7.31
CA ILE A 35 4.02 11.42 -6.78
C ILE A 35 3.19 11.27 -5.51
N ASP A 36 3.68 11.82 -4.41
CA ASP A 36 2.97 11.87 -3.14
C ASP A 36 1.76 12.82 -3.23
N VAL A 37 0.57 12.22 -3.30
CA VAL A 37 -0.70 12.93 -3.40
C VAL A 37 -1.05 13.73 -2.15
N THR A 38 -0.48 13.38 -0.99
CA THR A 38 -0.72 14.09 0.27
C THR A 38 0.05 15.41 0.32
N THR A 39 1.24 15.42 -0.31
CA THR A 39 2.12 16.59 -0.42
C THR A 39 1.86 17.40 -1.70
N CYS A 40 1.18 16.82 -2.69
CA CYS A 40 0.84 17.49 -3.93
C CYS A 40 -0.22 18.57 -3.72
N ILE A 41 0.15 19.83 -3.97
CA ILE A 41 -0.77 20.98 -3.89
C ILE A 41 -1.60 21.19 -5.17
N GLY A 42 -1.37 20.38 -6.20
CA GLY A 42 -2.14 20.47 -7.44
C GLY A 42 -1.73 21.61 -8.38
N CYS A 43 -0.54 22.20 -8.22
CA CYS A 43 -0.10 23.36 -9.02
C CYS A 43 0.08 23.07 -10.51
N GLY A 44 0.53 21.86 -10.87
CA GLY A 44 0.72 21.46 -12.27
C GLY A 44 2.13 21.61 -12.83
N ASP A 45 3.04 22.31 -12.14
CA ASP A 45 4.39 22.61 -12.64
C ASP A 45 5.16 21.36 -13.11
N CYS A 46 5.03 20.26 -12.36
CA CYS A 46 5.65 18.99 -12.71
C CYS A 46 5.08 18.33 -13.97
N ALA A 47 3.81 18.56 -14.29
CA ALA A 47 3.18 18.10 -15.52
C ALA A 47 3.65 18.94 -16.71
N ASP A 48 3.67 20.26 -16.54
CA ASP A 48 4.10 21.20 -17.59
C ASP A 48 5.58 21.04 -17.95
N ALA A 49 6.42 20.73 -16.96
CA ALA A 49 7.85 20.50 -17.17
C ALA A 49 8.19 19.08 -17.65
N CYS A 50 7.22 18.15 -17.74
CA CYS A 50 7.50 16.75 -18.07
C CYS A 50 7.68 16.56 -19.60
N PRO A 51 8.90 16.35 -20.11
CA PRO A 51 9.13 16.30 -21.56
C PRO A 51 8.48 15.07 -22.22
N SER A 52 8.33 13.97 -21.48
CA SER A 52 7.71 12.75 -21.99
C SER A 52 6.19 12.72 -21.82
N GLY A 53 5.58 13.75 -21.22
CA GLY A 53 4.15 13.76 -20.91
C GLY A 53 3.73 12.67 -19.91
N ALA A 54 4.67 12.12 -19.13
CA ALA A 54 4.40 11.05 -18.19
C ALA A 54 3.58 11.48 -16.97
N ILE A 55 3.40 12.78 -16.73
CA ILE A 55 2.70 13.31 -15.56
C ILE A 55 1.38 13.94 -16.01
N SER A 56 0.29 13.60 -15.33
CA SER A 56 -1.05 14.13 -15.60
C SER A 56 -1.69 14.68 -14.33
N MET A 57 -2.46 15.77 -14.48
CA MET A 57 -3.23 16.35 -13.38
C MET A 57 -4.63 15.73 -13.34
N VAL A 58 -4.91 15.00 -12.26
CA VAL A 58 -6.20 14.32 -12.03
C VAL A 58 -6.97 14.99 -10.90
N PRO A 59 -8.30 15.02 -10.94
CA PRO A 59 -9.10 15.59 -9.86
C PRO A 59 -9.15 14.65 -8.63
N PHE A 60 -9.29 15.22 -7.43
CA PHE A 60 -9.55 14.47 -6.18
C PHE A 60 -10.91 13.79 -6.23
N GLU A 61 -11.91 14.52 -6.69
CA GLU A 61 -13.23 14.00 -6.97
C GLU A 61 -13.40 13.94 -8.48
N TYR A 62 -13.54 12.72 -9.01
CA TYR A 62 -13.91 12.56 -10.40
C TYR A 62 -15.30 13.17 -10.61
N PRO A 63 -15.50 13.91 -11.72
CA PRO A 63 -16.84 14.39 -12.03
C PRO A 63 -17.78 13.20 -12.13
N GLU A 64 -19.05 13.43 -11.76
CA GLU A 64 -20.08 12.42 -11.99
C GLU A 64 -20.04 12.00 -13.47
N GLN A 65 -20.19 10.69 -13.70
CA GLN A 65 -20.21 10.16 -15.04
C GLN A 65 -21.35 10.83 -15.81
N GLN A 66 -21.02 11.55 -16.87
CA GLN A 66 -22.03 12.23 -17.68
C GLN A 66 -23.01 11.21 -18.25
N SER A 67 -24.31 11.46 -18.07
CA SER A 67 -25.36 10.65 -18.67
C SER A 67 -25.23 10.72 -20.18
N LYS A 68 -25.19 9.54 -20.81
CA LYS A 68 -25.17 9.40 -22.27
C LYS A 68 -26.60 9.25 -22.77
N THR A 69 -26.90 9.78 -23.94
CA THR A 69 -28.22 9.60 -24.56
C THR A 69 -28.44 8.14 -24.92
N GLU A 70 -29.69 7.71 -25.05
CA GLU A 70 -30.02 6.33 -25.40
C GLU A 70 -29.40 5.91 -26.73
N GLU A 71 -29.29 6.82 -27.70
CA GLU A 71 -28.67 6.56 -29.00
C GLU A 71 -27.17 6.25 -28.84
N VAL A 72 -26.47 7.00 -28.00
CA VAL A 72 -25.04 6.77 -27.71
C VAL A 72 -24.87 5.42 -27.00
N VAL A 73 -25.66 5.16 -25.96
CA VAL A 73 -25.61 3.89 -25.22
C VAL A 73 -25.91 2.71 -26.13
N SER A 74 -26.90 2.83 -27.03
CA SER A 74 -27.26 1.80 -28.01
C SER A 74 -26.12 1.51 -28.99
N ALA A 75 -25.47 2.55 -29.52
CA ALA A 75 -24.32 2.40 -30.40
C ALA A 75 -23.13 1.73 -29.70
N MET A 76 -22.84 2.13 -28.45
CA MET A 76 -21.79 1.51 -27.64
C MET A 76 -22.08 0.05 -27.34
N ASN A 77 -23.33 -0.30 -27.01
CA ASN A 77 -23.75 -1.68 -26.80
C ASN A 77 -23.64 -2.53 -28.08
N ALA A 78 -23.91 -1.95 -29.25
CA ALA A 78 -23.70 -2.65 -30.52
C ALA A 78 -22.21 -2.93 -30.78
N LEU A 79 -21.34 -1.95 -30.51
CA LEU A 79 -19.89 -2.11 -30.63
C LEU A 79 -19.34 -3.14 -29.64
N LEU A 80 -19.82 -3.11 -28.38
CA LEU A 80 -19.51 -4.10 -27.36
C LEU A 80 -19.80 -5.51 -27.85
N ARG A 81 -21.01 -5.77 -28.36
CA ARG A 81 -21.39 -7.08 -28.90
C ARG A 81 -20.48 -7.51 -30.05
N SER A 82 -20.12 -6.58 -30.94
CA SER A 82 -19.17 -6.86 -32.02
C SER A 82 -17.80 -7.26 -31.49
N LYS A 83 -17.31 -6.59 -30.44
CA LYS A 83 -16.02 -6.92 -29.81
C LYS A 83 -16.03 -8.26 -29.09
N SER A 84 -17.09 -8.56 -28.34
CA SER A 84 -17.26 -9.89 -27.72
C SER A 84 -17.34 -11.01 -28.77
N GLN A 85 -17.99 -10.77 -29.91
CA GLN A 85 -18.01 -11.74 -31.00
C GLN A 85 -16.61 -11.98 -31.59
N GLN A 86 -15.84 -10.91 -31.80
CA GLN A 86 -14.46 -11.00 -32.30
C GLN A 86 -13.53 -11.70 -31.30
N GLU A 87 -13.72 -11.45 -29.99
CA GLU A 87 -13.01 -12.17 -28.92
C GLU A 87 -13.27 -13.69 -29.01
N SER A 88 -14.54 -14.10 -29.08
CA SER A 88 -14.91 -15.52 -29.18
C SER A 88 -14.34 -16.19 -30.43
N ILE A 89 -14.34 -15.51 -31.57
CA ILE A 89 -13.72 -16.01 -32.81
C ILE A 89 -12.21 -16.18 -32.60
N ALA A 90 -11.54 -15.16 -32.03
CA ALA A 90 -10.10 -15.20 -31.79
C ALA A 90 -9.68 -16.29 -30.79
N ALA A 91 -10.48 -16.52 -29.74
CA ALA A 91 -10.24 -17.57 -28.75
C ALA A 91 -10.27 -18.99 -29.37
N GLY A 92 -11.04 -19.19 -30.44
CA GLY A 92 -11.11 -20.46 -31.18
C GLY A 92 -9.96 -20.71 -32.14
N LEU A 93 -9.08 -19.73 -32.37
CA LEU A 93 -7.97 -19.81 -33.33
C LEU A 93 -6.63 -20.08 -32.63
N PRO A 94 -5.75 -20.94 -33.20
CA PRO A 94 -4.42 -21.17 -32.65
C PRO A 94 -3.45 -20.02 -33.00
N GLY A 95 -2.44 -19.82 -32.15
CA GLY A 95 -1.30 -18.95 -32.43
C GLY A 95 -1.21 -17.67 -31.60
N LYS A 96 -0.04 -17.03 -31.63
CA LYS A 96 0.24 -15.82 -30.83
C LYS A 96 -0.60 -14.62 -31.23
N LEU A 97 -0.88 -14.46 -32.53
CA LEU A 97 -1.72 -13.36 -33.04
C LEU A 97 -3.17 -13.51 -32.56
N ALA A 98 -3.72 -14.73 -32.59
CA ALA A 98 -5.06 -15.01 -32.11
C ALA A 98 -5.22 -14.65 -30.62
N LYS A 99 -4.28 -15.06 -29.77
CA LYS A 99 -4.26 -14.68 -28.34
C LYS A 99 -4.16 -13.16 -28.12
N ALA A 100 -3.39 -12.46 -28.96
CA ALA A 100 -3.29 -11.00 -28.88
C ALA A 100 -4.60 -10.32 -29.28
N LEU A 101 -5.27 -10.80 -30.33
CA LEU A 101 -6.56 -10.30 -30.79
C LEU A 101 -7.68 -10.58 -29.78
N GLU A 102 -7.71 -11.77 -29.17
CA GLU A 102 -8.62 -12.11 -28.07
C GLU A 102 -8.49 -11.08 -26.94
N LYS A 103 -7.28 -10.89 -26.42
CA LYS A 103 -7.01 -9.93 -25.33
C LYS A 103 -7.34 -8.49 -25.74
N SER A 104 -7.02 -8.09 -26.97
CA SER A 104 -7.32 -6.75 -27.47
C SER A 104 -8.82 -6.50 -27.53
N ASN A 105 -9.60 -7.45 -28.05
CA ASN A 105 -11.05 -7.30 -28.15
C ASN A 105 -11.72 -7.29 -26.77
N ARG A 106 -11.23 -8.11 -25.83
CA ARG A 106 -11.69 -8.08 -24.43
C ARG A 106 -11.50 -6.73 -23.78
N ILE A 107 -10.29 -6.16 -23.86
CA ILE A 107 -9.99 -4.84 -23.26
C ILE A 107 -10.87 -3.76 -23.89
N MET A 108 -11.04 -3.77 -25.22
CA MET A 108 -11.92 -2.81 -25.89
C MET A 108 -13.38 -2.96 -25.43
N ALA A 109 -13.86 -4.19 -25.28
CA ALA A 109 -15.20 -4.46 -24.76
C ALA A 109 -15.37 -3.91 -23.33
N GLU A 110 -14.39 -4.14 -22.45
CA GLU A 110 -14.36 -3.62 -21.08
C GLU A 110 -14.35 -2.08 -21.01
N ASP A 111 -13.65 -1.41 -21.92
CA ASP A 111 -13.64 0.05 -22.00
C ASP A 111 -14.95 0.61 -22.55
N ILE A 112 -15.49 -0.01 -23.61
CA ILE A 112 -16.77 0.39 -24.21
C ILE A 112 -17.91 0.24 -23.20
N ILE A 113 -17.95 -0.85 -22.44
CA ILE A 113 -19.02 -1.07 -21.45
C ILE A 113 -18.91 -0.07 -20.29
N ARG A 114 -17.69 0.22 -19.83
CA ARG A 114 -17.42 1.24 -18.80
C ARG A 114 -17.89 2.62 -19.25
N GLU A 115 -17.55 2.98 -20.48
CA GLU A 115 -17.99 4.22 -21.08
C GLU A 115 -19.50 4.23 -21.34
N ALA A 116 -20.13 3.14 -21.73
CA ALA A 116 -21.59 3.07 -21.90
C ALA A 116 -22.38 3.24 -20.60
N GLY A 117 -21.71 3.37 -19.44
CA GLY A 117 -22.31 3.56 -18.13
C GLY A 117 -22.43 2.27 -17.30
N TYR A 118 -21.83 1.16 -17.77
CA TYR A 118 -21.85 -0.14 -17.10
C TYR A 118 -20.48 -0.52 -16.51
N MET A 119 -20.46 -0.44 -15.17
CA MET A 119 -19.64 -1.12 -14.15
C MET A 119 -18.14 -0.86 -14.05
N LEU A 120 -17.80 0.17 -13.25
CA LEU A 120 -16.79 -0.04 -12.21
C LEU A 120 -17.41 -0.89 -11.09
N PRO A 121 -16.70 -1.87 -10.48
CA PRO A 121 -17.24 -2.74 -9.44
C PRO A 121 -17.95 -2.00 -8.29
N GLN A 122 -17.51 -0.79 -7.99
CA GLN A 122 -17.97 0.03 -6.87
C GLN A 122 -19.23 0.89 -7.20
N SER A 123 -19.72 0.91 -8.44
CA SER A 123 -20.80 1.82 -8.83
C SER A 123 -22.18 1.39 -8.33
N ASN A 124 -23.07 2.36 -8.03
CA ASN A 124 -24.47 2.10 -7.73
C ASN A 124 -25.22 1.38 -8.88
N ASN A 125 -24.75 1.56 -10.12
CA ASN A 125 -25.30 0.87 -11.29
C ASN A 125 -25.00 -0.64 -11.25
N THR A 126 -23.78 -1.04 -10.84
CA THR A 126 -23.40 -2.44 -10.59
C THR A 126 -24.35 -3.11 -9.61
N ARG A 127 -24.65 -2.43 -8.51
CA ARG A 127 -25.55 -2.95 -7.46
C ARG A 127 -26.98 -3.08 -7.94
N LYS A 128 -27.52 -2.05 -8.60
CA LYS A 128 -28.87 -2.09 -9.20
C LYS A 128 -28.99 -3.20 -10.23
N PHE A 129 -27.96 -3.41 -11.06
CA PHE A 129 -27.94 -4.50 -12.02
C PHE A 129 -27.93 -5.87 -11.34
N LEU A 130 -27.01 -6.11 -10.40
CA LEU A 130 -26.93 -7.37 -9.66
C LEU A 130 -28.22 -7.65 -8.87
N GLN A 131 -28.82 -6.63 -8.27
CA GLN A 131 -30.12 -6.75 -7.59
C GLN A 131 -31.23 -7.09 -8.60
N SER A 132 -31.26 -6.44 -9.76
CA SER A 132 -32.25 -6.74 -10.81
C SER A 132 -32.13 -8.17 -11.37
N LEU A 133 -30.96 -8.80 -11.27
CA LEU A 133 -30.78 -10.20 -11.64
C LEU A 133 -31.43 -11.14 -10.64
N LEU A 134 -31.46 -10.78 -9.35
CA LEU A 134 -32.16 -11.53 -8.30
C LEU A 134 -33.67 -11.29 -8.33
N ASP A 135 -34.11 -10.10 -8.73
CA ASP A 135 -35.53 -9.71 -8.75
C ASP A 135 -36.30 -10.28 -9.96
N LYS A 136 -35.59 -10.77 -10.99
CA LYS A 136 -36.17 -11.41 -12.17
C LYS A 136 -36.34 -12.91 -11.96
N ASP A 137 -37.34 -13.50 -12.62
CA ASP A 137 -37.51 -14.95 -12.66
C ASP A 137 -36.45 -15.55 -13.59
N GLN A 138 -35.41 -16.14 -12.99
CA GLN A 138 -34.26 -16.72 -13.68
C GLN A 138 -34.42 -18.24 -13.79
N THR A 139 -33.74 -18.83 -14.78
CA THR A 139 -33.66 -20.30 -14.94
C THR A 139 -33.09 -20.97 -13.70
N GLU A 140 -33.44 -22.24 -13.45
CA GLU A 140 -32.96 -23.02 -12.28
C GLU A 140 -31.42 -23.05 -12.16
N ASP A 141 -30.71 -23.08 -13.30
CA ASP A 141 -29.24 -23.12 -13.35
C ASP A 141 -28.55 -21.76 -13.08
N PHE A 142 -29.33 -20.68 -12.87
CA PHE A 142 -28.76 -19.36 -12.64
C PHE A 142 -28.06 -19.30 -11.26
N PRO A 143 -26.79 -18.85 -11.17
CA PRO A 143 -26.01 -18.90 -9.93
C PRO A 143 -26.39 -17.78 -8.95
N LYS A 144 -27.60 -17.87 -8.36
CA LYS A 144 -28.17 -16.88 -7.43
C LYS A 144 -27.24 -16.59 -6.24
N GLU A 145 -26.58 -17.61 -5.71
CA GLU A 145 -25.64 -17.47 -4.58
C GLU A 145 -24.38 -16.68 -4.92
N ALA A 146 -23.88 -16.79 -6.17
CA ALA A 146 -22.75 -15.99 -6.61
C ALA A 146 -23.11 -14.50 -6.68
N VAL A 147 -24.32 -14.18 -7.18
CA VAL A 147 -24.83 -12.80 -7.25
C VAL A 147 -25.02 -12.20 -5.86
N LYS A 148 -25.57 -12.96 -4.91
CA LYS A 148 -25.70 -12.54 -3.50
C LYS A 148 -24.33 -12.27 -2.86
N LYS A 149 -23.36 -13.16 -3.07
CA LYS A 149 -21.98 -12.99 -2.55
C LYS A 149 -21.32 -11.73 -3.11
N LEU A 150 -21.50 -11.45 -4.40
CA LEU A 150 -21.02 -10.22 -5.04
C LEU A 150 -21.68 -8.98 -4.41
N LEU A 151 -23.00 -8.98 -4.21
CA LEU A 151 -23.71 -7.86 -3.57
C LEU A 151 -23.24 -7.61 -2.13
N THR A 152 -23.03 -8.66 -1.33
CA THR A 152 -22.50 -8.54 0.04
C THR A 152 -21.10 -7.94 0.06
N ASN A 153 -20.21 -8.43 -0.82
CA ASN A 153 -18.85 -7.90 -0.93
C ASN A 153 -18.83 -6.41 -1.33
N LEU A 154 -19.77 -5.98 -2.17
CA LEU A 154 -19.91 -4.59 -2.59
C LEU A 154 -20.54 -3.67 -1.52
N LYS A 155 -21.28 -4.22 -0.55
CA LYS A 155 -21.81 -3.48 0.61
C LYS A 155 -20.76 -3.25 1.69
N ASN A 156 -19.91 -4.25 1.96
CA ASN A 156 -18.87 -4.16 2.97
C ASN A 156 -17.80 -3.09 2.68
N MET A 157 -17.72 -2.61 1.43
CA MET A 157 -16.86 -1.49 1.03
C MET A 157 -17.41 -0.11 1.46
N GLU A 158 -18.69 0.01 1.83
CA GLU A 158 -19.30 1.29 2.25
C GLU A 158 -19.20 1.56 3.75
N HIS A 159 -19.19 0.52 4.60
CA HIS A 159 -19.13 0.73 6.05
C HIS A 159 -17.78 1.23 6.58
N LYS A 160 -16.77 1.42 5.72
CA LYS A 160 -15.52 2.11 6.09
C LYS A 160 -15.60 3.65 5.94
N SER A 161 -16.74 4.23 5.53
CA SER A 161 -16.86 5.69 5.31
C SER A 161 -17.76 6.45 6.30
N SER A 162 -18.38 5.80 7.28
CA SER A 162 -19.15 6.47 8.33
C SER A 162 -18.51 6.28 9.70
N VAL A 163 -17.80 7.31 10.16
CA VAL A 163 -17.31 7.44 11.54
C VAL A 163 -18.52 7.72 12.43
N GLU A 164 -18.90 6.77 13.27
CA GLU A 164 -19.68 7.03 14.47
C GLU A 164 -18.92 6.51 15.68
N THR A 165 -18.64 7.45 16.57
CA THR A 165 -17.97 7.29 17.86
C THR A 165 -18.79 6.41 18.78
N ASN A 166 -18.17 5.40 19.41
CA ASN A 166 -18.38 5.13 20.83
C ASN A 166 -17.23 4.29 21.39
N ASN A 167 -16.66 4.83 22.47
CA ASN A 167 -15.80 4.13 23.42
C ASN A 167 -16.49 2.85 23.90
N ASP A 168 -15.80 1.72 23.80
CA ASP A 168 -15.70 0.78 24.90
C ASP A 168 -14.44 -0.08 24.75
N PHE A 169 -13.64 -0.06 25.81
CA PHE A 169 -12.42 -0.81 26.02
C PHE A 169 -12.75 -2.32 26.11
N ASN A 170 -11.88 -3.16 25.54
CA ASN A 170 -11.90 -4.63 25.56
C ASN A 170 -13.03 -5.32 24.79
N ILE A 171 -12.73 -5.77 23.57
CA ILE A 171 -12.89 -7.16 23.09
C ILE A 171 -12.03 -7.27 21.82
N TYR A 172 -10.83 -7.83 21.93
CA TYR A 172 -10.15 -8.51 20.83
C TYR A 172 -9.60 -9.83 21.36
N LYS A 173 -10.52 -10.70 21.77
CA LYS A 173 -10.29 -12.15 21.71
C LYS A 173 -11.10 -12.67 20.55
N GLU A 174 -10.36 -13.25 19.60
CA GLU A 174 -10.80 -14.26 18.64
C GLU A 174 -12.04 -13.92 17.80
N GLU A 175 -11.78 -13.49 16.56
CA GLU A 175 -12.48 -13.89 15.32
C GLU A 175 -12.41 -12.75 14.29
N ASN A 176 -11.33 -12.73 13.50
CA ASN A 176 -11.30 -12.32 12.09
C ASN A 176 -9.86 -12.36 11.54
N LYS A 177 -9.23 -13.55 11.59
CA LYS A 177 -8.13 -13.86 10.67
C LYS A 177 -8.77 -14.20 9.33
N VAL A 178 -9.14 -13.18 8.55
CA VAL A 178 -9.37 -13.39 7.12
C VAL A 178 -7.98 -13.44 6.50
N ASP A 179 -7.36 -14.61 6.52
CA ASP A 179 -6.16 -14.90 5.74
C ASP A 179 -6.53 -14.74 4.26
N ASN A 180 -6.33 -13.54 3.74
CA ASN A 180 -6.51 -13.21 2.33
C ASN A 180 -5.31 -13.66 1.48
N ASN A 181 -4.48 -14.59 1.97
CA ASN A 181 -3.42 -15.19 1.18
C ASN A 181 -4.02 -16.20 0.20
N LYS A 182 -4.11 -15.82 -1.09
CA LYS A 182 -4.61 -16.70 -2.16
C LYS A 182 -3.78 -17.98 -2.38
N TYR A 183 -2.61 -18.07 -1.76
CA TYR A 183 -1.72 -19.23 -1.82
C TYR A 183 -1.82 -20.14 -0.59
N ALA A 184 -2.69 -19.85 0.37
CA ALA A 184 -2.81 -20.58 1.64
C ALA A 184 -2.83 -22.10 1.45
N GLY A 185 -1.96 -22.81 2.17
CA GLY A 185 -1.82 -24.27 2.16
C GLY A 185 -1.09 -24.85 0.96
N THR A 186 -0.64 -24.03 0.00
CA THR A 186 0.08 -24.49 -1.19
C THR A 186 1.58 -24.60 -0.98
N LYS A 187 2.27 -25.34 -1.87
CA LYS A 187 3.74 -25.28 -1.94
C LYS A 187 4.23 -23.87 -2.33
N THR A 188 3.44 -23.14 -3.12
CA THR A 188 3.79 -21.79 -3.55
C THR A 188 3.85 -20.80 -2.39
N GLU A 189 2.92 -20.88 -1.43
CA GLU A 189 3.00 -20.08 -0.19
C GLU A 189 4.31 -20.32 0.56
N LYS A 190 4.70 -21.59 0.72
CA LYS A 190 5.99 -21.94 1.35
C LYS A 190 7.17 -21.37 0.58
N ASN A 191 7.17 -21.51 -0.76
CA ASN A 191 8.22 -20.97 -1.62
C ASN A 191 8.31 -19.44 -1.51
N LEU A 192 7.16 -18.73 -1.44
CA LEU A 192 7.13 -17.28 -1.28
C LEU A 192 7.67 -16.84 0.08
N MET A 193 7.32 -17.54 1.16
CA MET A 193 7.86 -17.27 2.49
C MET A 193 9.37 -17.56 2.57
N GLU A 194 9.82 -18.65 1.94
CA GLU A 194 11.24 -18.99 1.82
C GLU A 194 12.02 -17.94 1.02
N ALA A 195 11.46 -17.46 -0.10
CA ALA A 195 12.02 -16.37 -0.88
C ALA A 195 12.08 -15.07 -0.05
N PHE A 196 11.00 -14.69 0.63
CA PHE A 196 10.98 -13.53 1.51
C PHE A 196 12.07 -13.59 2.59
N SER A 197 12.22 -14.74 3.25
CA SER A 197 13.28 -14.97 4.24
C SER A 197 14.68 -14.87 3.62
N GLY A 198 14.88 -15.49 2.45
CA GLY A 198 16.14 -15.46 1.72
C GLY A 198 16.57 -14.05 1.33
N GLU A 199 15.66 -13.28 0.74
CA GLU A 199 15.90 -11.89 0.32
C GLU A 199 16.15 -10.97 1.52
N SER A 200 15.40 -11.15 2.61
CA SER A 200 15.60 -10.40 3.86
C SER A 200 16.97 -10.66 4.49
N GLN A 201 17.43 -11.92 4.46
CA GLN A 201 18.77 -12.28 4.89
C GLN A 201 19.85 -11.70 3.95
N ALA A 202 19.62 -11.74 2.64
CA ALA A 202 20.55 -11.21 1.64
C ALA A 202 20.76 -9.69 1.81
N ARG A 203 19.67 -8.92 1.94
CA ARG A 203 19.72 -7.47 2.26
C ARG A 203 20.63 -7.17 3.45
N ASN A 204 20.44 -7.86 4.57
CA ASN A 204 21.22 -7.63 5.78
C ASN A 204 22.69 -8.01 5.59
N LYS A 205 22.98 -9.18 4.99
CA LYS A 205 24.36 -9.61 4.69
C LYS A 205 25.09 -8.59 3.82
N TYR A 206 24.48 -8.14 2.73
CA TYR A 206 25.10 -7.19 1.80
C TYR A 206 25.33 -5.82 2.46
N THR A 207 24.42 -5.38 3.32
CA THR A 207 24.64 -4.16 4.12
C THR A 207 25.85 -4.31 5.05
N TYR A 208 26.04 -5.47 5.68
CA TYR A 208 27.21 -5.73 6.51
C TYR A 208 28.51 -5.83 5.69
N PHE A 209 28.45 -6.46 4.51
CA PHE A 209 29.59 -6.56 3.60
C PHE A 209 30.02 -5.19 3.08
N ALA A 210 29.08 -4.29 2.81
CA ALA A 210 29.38 -2.91 2.45
C ALA A 210 30.21 -2.21 3.53
N HIS A 211 29.87 -2.38 4.81
CA HIS A 211 30.62 -1.81 5.93
C HIS A 211 32.05 -2.35 6.02
N ILE A 212 32.25 -3.64 5.73
CA ILE A 212 33.60 -4.22 5.66
C ILE A 212 34.37 -3.64 4.47
N ALA A 213 33.76 -3.57 3.29
CA ALA A 213 34.37 -2.99 2.10
C ALA A 213 34.78 -1.52 2.31
N GLN A 214 33.97 -0.71 3.02
CA GLN A 214 34.31 0.66 3.41
C GLN A 214 35.54 0.69 4.33
N LYS A 215 35.57 -0.16 5.37
CA LYS A 215 36.72 -0.25 6.28
C LYS A 215 38.01 -0.64 5.58
N GLU A 216 37.92 -1.41 4.50
CA GLU A 216 39.05 -1.83 3.67
C GLU A 216 39.41 -0.80 2.58
N GLY A 217 38.63 0.28 2.43
CA GLY A 217 38.86 1.35 1.47
C GLY A 217 38.28 1.09 0.07
N TYR A 218 37.47 0.05 -0.11
CA TYR A 218 36.82 -0.29 -1.38
C TYR A 218 35.44 0.37 -1.51
N GLU A 219 35.42 1.71 -1.62
CA GLU A 219 34.19 2.50 -1.64
C GLU A 219 33.23 2.10 -2.78
N GLN A 220 33.73 1.81 -3.98
CA GLN A 220 32.89 1.35 -5.08
C GLN A 220 32.21 0.00 -4.79
N LEU A 221 32.92 -0.94 -4.16
CA LEU A 221 32.35 -2.23 -3.78
C LEU A 221 31.27 -2.04 -2.71
N ALA A 222 31.51 -1.15 -1.75
CA ALA A 222 30.53 -0.83 -0.73
C ALA A 222 29.24 -0.25 -1.33
N GLU A 223 29.35 0.69 -2.27
CA GLU A 223 28.21 1.26 -2.99
C GLU A 223 27.43 0.19 -3.75
N ILE A 224 28.13 -0.71 -4.44
CA ILE A 224 27.49 -1.83 -5.17
C ILE A 224 26.76 -2.76 -4.19
N PHE A 225 27.36 -3.09 -3.04
CA PHE A 225 26.71 -3.90 -2.01
C PHE A 225 25.46 -3.22 -1.46
N LEU A 226 25.50 -1.91 -1.16
CA LEU A 226 24.34 -1.16 -0.68
C LEU A 226 23.24 -1.08 -1.74
N SER A 227 23.61 -0.84 -3.01
CA SER A 227 22.64 -0.86 -4.12
C SER A 227 22.00 -2.23 -4.27
N THR A 228 22.77 -3.31 -4.09
CA THR A 228 22.25 -4.68 -4.19
C THR A 228 21.35 -4.99 -3.00
N ALA A 229 21.73 -4.61 -1.77
CA ALA A 229 20.88 -4.73 -0.60
C ALA A 229 19.53 -4.02 -0.77
N ARG A 230 19.54 -2.85 -1.42
CA ARG A 230 18.31 -2.13 -1.75
C ARG A 230 17.43 -2.87 -2.75
N ASN A 231 18.02 -3.57 -3.73
CA ASN A 231 17.29 -4.43 -4.67
C ASN A 231 16.66 -5.62 -3.93
N GLU A 232 17.40 -6.30 -3.05
CA GLU A 232 16.84 -7.44 -2.30
C GLU A 232 15.73 -7.01 -1.34
N GLN A 233 15.79 -5.77 -0.82
CA GLN A 233 14.67 -5.19 -0.09
C GLN A 233 13.40 -5.08 -0.96
N GLU A 234 13.52 -4.69 -2.23
CA GLU A 234 12.37 -4.66 -3.14
C GLU A 234 11.88 -6.06 -3.50
N HIS A 235 12.80 -7.02 -3.72
CA HIS A 235 12.41 -8.42 -3.95
C HIS A 235 11.63 -8.99 -2.77
N ALA A 236 12.12 -8.80 -1.54
CA ALA A 236 11.42 -9.18 -0.32
C ALA A 236 10.04 -8.52 -0.22
N ARG A 237 9.95 -7.22 -0.52
CA ARG A 237 8.69 -6.46 -0.52
C ARG A 237 7.66 -7.06 -1.48
N LEU A 238 8.07 -7.44 -2.70
CA LEU A 238 7.19 -8.06 -3.69
C LEU A 238 6.57 -9.36 -3.14
N TRP A 239 7.37 -10.23 -2.54
CA TRP A 239 6.88 -11.50 -1.99
C TRP A 239 6.00 -11.31 -0.77
N PHE A 240 6.35 -10.37 0.11
CA PHE A 240 5.58 -10.06 1.31
C PHE A 240 4.21 -9.44 0.98
N GLU A 241 4.16 -8.57 -0.05
CA GLU A 241 2.93 -8.02 -0.61
C GLU A 241 2.06 -9.11 -1.25
N GLU A 242 2.66 -10.01 -2.03
CA GLU A 242 1.97 -11.10 -2.72
C GLU A 242 1.33 -12.11 -1.74
N LEU A 243 1.92 -12.27 -0.55
CA LEU A 243 1.38 -13.04 0.56
C LEU A 243 0.25 -12.32 1.32
N GLY A 244 0.00 -11.04 1.03
CA GLY A 244 -1.04 -10.25 1.69
C GLY A 244 -0.64 -9.74 3.08
N ASN A 245 0.64 -9.71 3.41
CA ASN A 245 1.14 -9.34 4.74
C ASN A 245 1.35 -7.83 4.92
N LEU A 246 1.03 -7.00 3.92
CA LEU A 246 1.06 -5.55 4.01
C LEU A 246 -0.35 -4.99 4.19
N GLY A 247 -0.61 -4.43 5.37
CA GLY A 247 -1.85 -3.72 5.70
C GLY A 247 -1.68 -2.20 5.74
N ASP A 248 -2.68 -1.52 6.30
CA ASP A 248 -2.54 -0.12 6.70
C ASP A 248 -1.62 0.04 7.93
N THR A 249 -1.33 1.28 8.33
CA THR A 249 -0.42 1.56 9.46
C THR A 249 -0.87 0.91 10.76
N THR A 250 -2.18 0.89 11.05
CA THR A 250 -2.73 0.29 12.27
C THR A 250 -2.50 -1.22 12.25
N GLN A 251 -2.84 -1.89 11.15
CA GLN A 251 -2.63 -3.33 10.98
C GLN A 251 -1.15 -3.69 11.08
N ASN A 252 -0.27 -2.92 10.44
CA ASN A 252 1.18 -3.18 10.47
C ASN A 252 1.78 -2.97 11.86
N LEU A 253 1.28 -2.00 12.65
CA LEU A 253 1.72 -1.79 14.04
C LEU A 253 1.29 -2.93 14.97
N VAL A 254 0.08 -3.49 14.76
CA VAL A 254 -0.37 -4.70 15.47
C VAL A 254 0.55 -5.88 15.13
N HIS A 255 0.77 -6.16 13.85
CA HIS A 255 1.66 -7.24 13.43
C HIS A 255 3.10 -7.09 13.95
N ALA A 256 3.62 -5.86 14.00
CA ALA A 256 4.92 -5.58 14.59
C ALA A 256 4.93 -5.90 16.08
N ALA A 257 3.96 -5.40 16.86
CA ALA A 257 3.87 -5.67 18.29
C ALA A 257 3.71 -7.17 18.61
N GLU A 258 2.87 -7.90 17.85
CA GLU A 258 2.68 -9.34 17.98
C GLU A 258 3.98 -10.12 17.70
N GLY A 259 4.72 -9.72 16.66
CA GLY A 259 6.02 -10.29 16.34
C GLY A 259 7.03 -10.10 17.47
N GLU A 260 7.22 -8.86 17.92
CA GLU A 260 8.12 -8.54 19.04
C GLU A 260 7.73 -9.30 20.31
N ASN A 261 6.43 -9.38 20.63
CA ASN A 261 5.91 -10.14 21.78
C ASN A 261 6.32 -11.61 21.72
N TYR A 262 6.10 -12.26 20.58
CA TYR A 262 6.52 -13.64 20.36
C TYR A 262 8.02 -13.81 20.55
N GLU A 263 8.82 -12.87 20.03
CA GLU A 263 10.27 -12.93 20.12
C GLU A 263 10.76 -12.91 21.58
N TRP A 264 10.29 -11.97 22.40
CA TRP A 264 10.80 -11.84 23.77
C TRP A 264 10.14 -12.76 24.79
N THR A 265 8.90 -13.20 24.57
CA THR A 265 8.19 -14.09 25.53
C THR A 265 8.46 -15.58 25.30
N ASP A 266 8.70 -15.99 24.04
CA ASP A 266 8.87 -17.40 23.66
C ASP A 266 10.22 -17.63 22.97
N MET A 267 10.43 -17.05 21.79
CA MET A 267 11.54 -17.44 20.91
C MET A 267 12.91 -17.27 21.59
N TYR A 268 13.24 -16.07 22.09
CA TYR A 268 14.53 -15.81 22.73
C TYR A 268 14.67 -16.45 24.10
N VAL A 269 13.56 -16.66 24.83
CA VAL A 269 13.57 -17.39 26.11
C VAL A 269 14.00 -18.83 25.87
N ARG A 270 13.41 -19.48 24.87
CA ARG A 270 13.75 -20.85 24.48
C ARG A 270 15.17 -20.94 23.91
N PHE A 271 15.58 -20.03 23.02
CA PHE A 271 16.95 -20.01 22.49
C PHE A 271 18.00 -19.81 23.57
N ALA A 272 17.75 -18.96 24.56
CA ALA A 272 18.66 -18.78 25.68
C ALA A 272 18.79 -20.05 26.53
N LYS A 273 17.67 -20.75 26.76
CA LYS A 273 17.65 -22.02 27.47
C LYS A 273 18.42 -23.10 26.70
N ASP A 274 18.13 -23.29 25.42
CA ASP A 274 18.82 -24.27 24.56
C ASP A 274 20.33 -23.99 24.54
N ALA A 275 20.74 -22.73 24.37
CA ALA A 275 22.14 -22.33 24.40
C ALA A 275 22.82 -22.58 25.75
N GLU A 276 22.09 -22.47 26.87
CA GLU A 276 22.63 -22.74 28.21
C GLU A 276 22.78 -24.25 28.47
N GLU A 277 21.82 -25.05 28.03
CA GLU A 277 21.87 -26.52 28.09
C GLU A 277 23.03 -27.09 27.25
N GLU A 278 23.35 -26.44 26.12
CA GLU A 278 24.49 -26.78 25.27
C GLU A 278 25.83 -26.19 25.75
N GLY A 279 25.84 -25.42 26.84
CA GLY A 279 27.04 -24.84 27.44
C GLY A 279 27.52 -23.51 26.83
N PHE A 280 26.76 -22.91 25.91
CA PHE A 280 27.01 -21.59 25.31
C PHE A 280 26.47 -20.43 26.17
N THR A 281 26.89 -20.37 27.44
CA THR A 281 26.37 -19.42 28.45
C THR A 281 26.48 -17.95 28.03
N ALA A 282 27.56 -17.56 27.34
CA ALA A 282 27.74 -16.20 26.84
C ALA A 282 26.72 -15.84 25.74
N LEU A 283 26.33 -16.81 24.91
CA LEU A 283 25.32 -16.62 23.87
C LEU A 283 23.91 -16.59 24.48
N ALA A 284 23.63 -17.47 25.46
CA ALA A 284 22.40 -17.44 26.24
C ALA A 284 22.17 -16.07 26.89
N ALA A 285 23.22 -15.50 27.49
CA ALA A 285 23.16 -14.14 28.06
C ALA A 285 22.90 -13.06 26.99
N LYS A 286 23.38 -13.23 25.77
CA LYS A 286 23.07 -12.31 24.65
C LYS A 286 21.60 -12.44 24.23
N PHE A 287 21.07 -13.64 24.05
CA PHE A 287 19.65 -13.83 23.72
C PHE A 287 18.72 -13.19 24.75
N ARG A 288 19.01 -13.34 26.04
CA ARG A 288 18.24 -12.67 27.12
C ARG A 288 18.26 -11.14 26.99
N ARG A 289 19.42 -10.56 26.69
CA ARG A 289 19.54 -9.11 26.50
C ARG A 289 18.83 -8.62 25.23
N VAL A 290 18.80 -9.43 24.18
CA VAL A 290 18.03 -9.13 22.97
C VAL A 290 16.53 -9.19 23.29
N ALA A 291 16.07 -10.18 24.05
CA ALA A 291 14.68 -10.24 24.52
C ALA A 291 14.27 -8.99 25.32
N ASP A 292 15.14 -8.47 26.21
CA ASP A 292 14.89 -7.22 26.93
C ASP A 292 14.71 -6.02 25.98
N ILE A 293 15.41 -6.01 24.84
CA ILE A 293 15.31 -4.97 23.81
C ILE A 293 13.99 -5.12 23.04
N GLU A 294 13.63 -6.33 22.59
CA GLU A 294 12.41 -6.56 21.80
C GLU A 294 11.15 -6.23 22.62
N LYS A 295 11.17 -6.44 23.95
CA LYS A 295 10.12 -5.95 24.84
C LYS A 295 9.93 -4.43 24.72
N SER A 296 11.01 -3.67 24.62
CA SER A 296 10.94 -2.21 24.44
C SER A 296 10.42 -1.81 23.05
N HIS A 297 10.60 -2.67 22.03
CA HIS A 297 10.02 -2.48 20.71
C HIS A 297 8.50 -2.71 20.73
N GLU A 298 8.02 -3.79 21.36
CA GLU A 298 6.58 -4.02 21.56
C GLU A 298 5.93 -2.82 22.26
N GLU A 299 6.47 -2.38 23.40
CA GLU A 299 5.95 -1.22 24.15
C GLU A 299 5.88 0.05 23.27
N ARG A 300 6.88 0.24 22.41
CA ARG A 300 6.92 1.36 21.45
C ARG A 300 5.82 1.22 20.40
N TYR A 301 5.67 0.06 19.77
CA TYR A 301 4.66 -0.15 18.74
C TYR A 301 3.23 -0.04 19.29
N LEU A 302 2.96 -0.58 20.48
CA LEU A 302 1.67 -0.43 21.16
C LEU A 302 1.34 1.05 21.46
N LYS A 303 2.35 1.84 21.88
CA LYS A 303 2.16 3.27 22.11
C LYS A 303 1.93 4.05 20.81
N LEU A 304 2.60 3.68 19.73
CA LEU A 304 2.37 4.26 18.41
C LEU A 304 0.99 3.89 17.87
N LEU A 305 0.56 2.63 18.04
CA LEU A 305 -0.76 2.15 17.67
C LEU A 305 -1.84 2.97 18.38
N ASN A 306 -1.73 3.12 19.70
CA ASN A 306 -2.66 3.93 20.48
C ASN A 306 -2.72 5.40 19.99
N ASN A 307 -1.57 5.99 19.63
CA ASN A 307 -1.57 7.34 19.05
C ASN A 307 -2.30 7.41 17.71
N VAL A 308 -2.19 6.40 16.85
CA VAL A 308 -2.90 6.36 15.57
C VAL A 308 -4.41 6.22 15.78
N GLU A 309 -4.83 5.28 16.63
CA GLU A 309 -6.24 5.01 16.93
C GLU A 309 -6.94 6.21 17.61
N MET A 310 -6.25 6.86 18.55
CA MET A 310 -6.77 8.04 19.25
C MET A 310 -6.58 9.35 18.48
N GLN A 311 -6.07 9.30 17.23
CA GLN A 311 -5.73 10.47 16.42
C GLN A 311 -4.74 11.44 17.10
N GLN A 312 -3.90 10.92 17.99
CA GLN A 312 -2.92 11.67 18.78
C GLN A 312 -1.52 11.73 18.15
N VAL A 313 -1.37 11.36 16.87
CA VAL A 313 -0.08 11.45 16.17
C VAL A 313 0.38 12.92 16.04
N PHE A 314 -0.57 13.81 15.74
CA PHE A 314 -0.32 15.25 15.54
C PHE A 314 -1.18 16.14 16.44
N GLU A 315 -1.77 15.54 17.47
CA GLU A 315 -2.64 16.20 18.44
C GLU A 315 -2.44 15.60 19.83
N LYS A 316 -2.44 16.44 20.87
CA LYS A 316 -2.35 16.04 22.27
C LYS A 316 -3.39 16.82 23.08
N GLY A 317 -3.84 16.22 24.18
CA GLY A 317 -4.82 16.86 25.08
C GLY A 317 -4.25 18.09 25.81
N GLU A 318 -2.93 18.14 25.98
CA GLU A 318 -2.20 19.21 26.63
C GLU A 318 -1.33 20.00 25.64
N GLN A 319 -0.91 21.20 26.04
CA GLN A 319 0.02 21.99 25.23
C GLN A 319 1.34 21.23 25.08
N THR A 320 1.68 20.94 23.84
CA THR A 320 2.86 20.17 23.48
C THR A 320 3.77 21.03 22.60
N MET A 321 5.08 20.87 22.78
CA MET A 321 6.07 21.46 21.88
C MET A 321 6.25 20.54 20.67
N TRP A 322 5.91 21.04 19.49
CA TRP A 322 6.10 20.35 18.23
C TRP A 322 7.34 20.89 17.52
N GLU A 323 8.09 19.99 16.90
CA GLU A 323 9.31 20.29 16.14
C GLU A 323 9.17 19.80 14.70
N CYS A 324 9.40 20.70 13.74
CA CYS A 324 9.49 20.32 12.34
C CYS A 324 10.82 19.62 12.06
N ARG A 325 10.77 18.33 11.72
CA ARG A 325 11.96 17.51 11.41
C ARG A 325 12.75 17.97 10.18
N VAL A 326 12.18 18.83 9.35
CA VAL A 326 12.84 19.35 8.14
C VAL A 326 13.70 20.57 8.44
N CYS A 327 13.22 21.50 9.28
CA CYS A 327 13.89 22.80 9.49
C CYS A 327 14.10 23.19 10.95
N GLY A 328 13.69 22.35 11.91
CA GLY A 328 13.82 22.61 13.35
C GLY A 328 12.83 23.64 13.90
N HIS A 329 11.84 24.09 13.12
CA HIS A 329 10.85 25.06 13.59
C HIS A 329 10.07 24.49 14.78
N LEU A 330 10.07 25.23 15.89
CA LEU A 330 9.36 24.90 17.13
C LEU A 330 8.06 25.68 17.24
N VAL A 331 7.00 24.98 17.65
CA VAL A 331 5.67 25.57 17.86
C VAL A 331 4.98 24.91 19.04
N ILE A 332 4.42 25.73 19.93
CA ILE A 332 3.65 25.26 21.08
C ILE A 332 2.18 25.23 20.70
N GLY A 333 1.52 24.11 20.96
CA GLY A 333 0.08 23.98 20.80
C GLY A 333 -0.42 22.56 21.06
N ASN A 334 -1.73 22.41 21.15
CA ASN A 334 -2.36 21.09 21.28
C ASN A 334 -2.24 20.28 19.98
N LYS A 335 -2.05 20.94 18.83
CA LYS A 335 -1.93 20.30 17.51
C LYS A 335 -0.70 20.81 16.78
N ALA A 336 -0.02 19.92 16.05
CA ALA A 336 0.99 20.32 15.09
C ALA A 336 0.35 21.14 13.95
N PRO A 337 1.03 22.16 13.40
CA PRO A 337 0.50 22.92 12.26
C PRO A 337 0.25 22.05 11.04
N GLY A 338 -0.86 22.29 10.32
CA GLY A 338 -1.16 21.63 9.05
C GLY A 338 -0.05 21.80 7.99
N VAL A 339 0.63 22.95 8.04
CA VAL A 339 1.77 23.31 7.20
C VAL A 339 2.78 24.07 8.05
N CYS A 340 4.06 23.72 7.95
CA CYS A 340 5.13 24.45 8.66
C CYS A 340 5.20 25.90 8.18
N PRO A 341 5.11 26.91 9.07
CA PRO A 341 5.12 28.32 8.66
C PRO A 341 6.47 28.76 8.07
N VAL A 342 7.55 28.03 8.36
CA VAL A 342 8.90 28.31 7.87
C VAL A 342 9.16 27.63 6.52
N CYS A 343 9.28 26.31 6.49
CA CYS A 343 9.70 25.56 5.31
C CYS A 343 8.55 25.10 4.40
N LYS A 344 7.30 25.33 4.78
CA LYS A 344 6.08 24.97 4.01
C LYS A 344 5.84 23.47 3.79
N TYR A 345 6.59 22.60 4.47
CA TYR A 345 6.32 21.15 4.48
C TYR A 345 5.06 20.82 5.31
N PRO A 346 4.35 19.72 4.97
CA PRO A 346 3.09 19.35 5.62
C PRO A 346 3.27 18.87 7.07
N GLN A 347 2.15 18.77 7.79
CA GLN A 347 2.07 18.30 9.18
C GLN A 347 2.83 17.00 9.45
N ALA A 348 2.89 16.10 8.46
CA ALA A 348 3.57 14.81 8.55
C ALA A 348 5.04 14.87 8.98
N TYR A 349 5.68 16.04 8.83
CA TYR A 349 7.07 16.27 9.24
C TYR A 349 7.22 16.82 10.66
N PHE A 350 6.14 17.05 11.39
CA PHE A 350 6.21 17.44 12.80
C PHE A 350 6.29 16.22 13.70
N GLU A 351 7.07 16.32 14.77
CA GLU A 351 7.06 15.38 15.89
C GLU A 351 7.01 16.13 17.22
N VAL A 352 6.71 15.42 18.30
CA VAL A 352 6.89 15.98 19.65
C VAL A 352 8.39 16.20 19.88
N ARG A 353 8.76 17.41 20.29
CA ARG A 353 10.17 17.77 20.57
C ARG A 353 10.75 16.79 21.58
N LYS A 354 11.95 16.29 21.29
CA LYS A 354 12.72 15.43 22.20
C LYS A 354 13.81 16.28 22.83
N GLU A 355 13.85 16.32 24.16
CA GLU A 355 14.92 17.00 24.92
C GLU A 355 15.71 15.93 25.68
N ASN A 356 16.88 15.60 25.15
CA ASN A 356 17.80 14.59 25.69
C ASN A 356 19.27 15.05 25.69
N TYR A 357 19.49 16.38 25.65
CA TYR A 357 20.79 17.05 25.64
C TYR A 357 20.95 17.97 26.84
#